data_AF-A0AA51UEH1-F1
#
_entry.id   AF-A0AA51UEH1-F1
#
_cell.length_a   1.000
_cell.length_b   1.000
_cell.length_c   1.000
_cell.angle_alpha   90.00
_cell.angle_beta   90.00
_cell.angle_gamma   90.00
#
_symmetry.space_group_name_H-M   'P 1'
#
loop_
_entity.id
_entity.type
_entity.pdbx_description
1 polymer ?
#
loop_
_entity_poly.entity_id
_entity_poly.type
_entity_poly.pdbx_seq_one_letter_code
_entity_poly.pdbx_strand_id
1 'polypeptide(L)'
;MLKITPYMGPLVIIVSIAGLWQPLLGYFMLLVFAAIFLIAPFRGRWFCGNLCPRGSFMDFWVGRISGKKKIPKFLKSYWIRVPLFMLMMVFMGYRLMNTHGIVNQIGMVLVIMCLTTSAIAVVLGVTIAPRTWCTFCPMGTLQSIVGVNKYPLLVDIEKCIKCHKCEKVCPMHLNILEITHNPDCIKCGRCIDVCPKDALSFKKSSRSS
;
A
#
# COMPACT_ATOMS: atom_id res chain seq x y z
N MET A 1 -13.12 1.14 10.13
CA MET A 1 -12.49 0.11 9.25
C MET A 1 -13.48 -0.51 8.27
N LEU A 2 -13.05 -0.82 7.04
CA LEU A 2 -13.76 -1.77 6.17
C LEU A 2 -13.46 -3.21 6.65
N LYS A 3 -14.47 -3.88 7.22
CA LYS A 3 -14.44 -5.30 7.63
C LYS A 3 -14.16 -6.29 6.47
N ILE A 4 -14.12 -5.80 5.23
CA ILE A 4 -13.92 -6.58 4.00
C ILE A 4 -12.44 -6.92 3.74
N THR A 5 -11.50 -6.20 4.36
CA THR A 5 -10.05 -6.42 4.15
C THR A 5 -9.56 -7.87 4.31
N PRO A 6 -9.91 -8.66 5.35
CA PRO A 6 -9.37 -10.01 5.51
C PRO A 6 -9.69 -10.95 4.33
N TYR A 7 -10.83 -10.78 3.67
CA TYR A 7 -11.25 -11.61 2.55
C TYR A 7 -10.46 -11.34 1.25
N MET A 8 -9.84 -10.17 1.12
CA MET A 8 -9.02 -9.82 -0.06
C MET A 8 -7.60 -10.41 0.00
N GLY A 9 -7.14 -10.87 1.17
CA GLY A 9 -5.80 -11.46 1.32
C GLY A 9 -5.61 -12.78 0.56
N PRO A 10 -6.50 -13.78 0.74
CA PRO A 10 -6.46 -15.04 0.01
C PRO A 10 -6.51 -14.87 -1.51
N LEU A 11 -7.19 -13.83 -2.00
CA LEU A 11 -7.32 -13.53 -3.42
C LEU A 11 -5.96 -13.33 -4.10
N VAL A 12 -4.95 -12.77 -3.43
CA VAL A 12 -3.58 -12.67 -3.99
C VAL A 12 -2.96 -14.03 -4.21
N ILE A 13 -3.08 -14.93 -3.22
CA ILE A 13 -2.49 -16.26 -3.29
C ILE A 13 -3.17 -17.06 -4.40
N ILE A 14 -4.51 -17.01 -4.47
CA ILE A 14 -5.29 -17.68 -5.50
C ILE A 14 -4.90 -17.15 -6.89
N VAL A 15 -4.88 -15.83 -7.09
CA VAL A 15 -4.53 -15.24 -8.40
C VAL A 15 -3.07 -15.52 -8.76
N SER A 16 -2.15 -15.54 -7.79
CA SER A 16 -0.73 -15.77 -8.05
C SER A 16 -0.42 -17.23 -8.39
N ILE A 17 -1.10 -18.19 -7.75
CA ILE A 17 -0.95 -19.62 -8.03
C ILE A 17 -1.73 -20.01 -9.30
N ALA A 18 -2.98 -19.58 -9.44
CA ALA A 18 -3.80 -19.85 -10.62
C ALA A 18 -3.25 -19.16 -11.87
N GLY A 19 -2.63 -17.99 -11.72
CA GLY A 19 -2.00 -17.25 -12.82
C GLY A 19 -0.82 -17.98 -13.46
N LEU A 20 -0.20 -18.96 -12.77
CA LEU A 20 0.84 -19.82 -13.35
C LEU A 20 0.27 -20.84 -14.34
N TRP A 21 -0.98 -21.25 -14.17
CA TRP A 21 -1.69 -22.17 -15.08
C TRP A 21 -2.59 -21.46 -16.10
N GLN A 22 -3.06 -20.25 -15.78
CA GLN A 22 -3.95 -19.46 -16.62
C GLN A 22 -3.40 -18.03 -16.73
N PRO A 23 -2.53 -17.74 -17.72
CA PRO A 23 -1.94 -16.41 -17.88
C PRO A 23 -2.99 -15.31 -18.14
N LEU A 24 -4.20 -15.69 -18.54
CA LEU A 24 -5.33 -14.79 -18.71
C LEU A 24 -5.75 -14.09 -17.40
N LEU A 25 -5.50 -14.70 -16.23
CA LEU A 25 -5.73 -14.03 -14.93
C LEU A 25 -4.82 -12.82 -14.70
N GLY A 26 -3.69 -12.71 -15.41
CA GLY A 26 -2.84 -11.52 -15.37
C GLY A 26 -3.57 -10.24 -15.81
N TYR A 27 -4.55 -10.36 -16.72
CA TYR A 27 -5.36 -9.22 -17.17
C TYR A 27 -6.31 -8.70 -16.08
N PHE A 28 -6.77 -9.57 -15.17
CA PHE A 28 -7.55 -9.13 -14.01
C PHE A 28 -6.73 -8.17 -13.11
N MET A 29 -5.41 -8.36 -13.01
CA MET A 29 -4.55 -7.44 -12.27
C MET A 29 -4.45 -6.06 -12.91
N LEU A 30 -4.52 -5.96 -14.25
CA LEU A 30 -4.56 -4.68 -14.94
C LEU A 30 -5.82 -3.89 -14.58
N LEU A 31 -6.97 -4.56 -14.42
CA LEU A 31 -8.19 -3.91 -13.94
C LEU A 31 -8.02 -3.36 -12.51
N VAL A 32 -7.36 -4.12 -11.63
CA VAL A 32 -7.05 -3.65 -10.27
C VAL A 32 -6.11 -2.44 -10.31
N PHE A 33 -5.07 -2.45 -11.15
CA PHE A 33 -4.17 -1.30 -11.32
C PHE A 33 -4.88 -0.08 -11.91
N ALA A 34 -5.78 -0.27 -12.87
CA ALA A 34 -6.61 0.80 -13.40
C ALA A 34 -7.50 1.41 -12.31
N ALA A 35 -8.16 0.58 -11.49
CA ALA A 35 -8.97 1.06 -10.37
C ALA A 35 -8.15 1.87 -9.34
N ILE A 36 -6.92 1.43 -9.04
CA ILE A 36 -5.97 2.16 -8.17
C ILE A 36 -5.69 3.55 -8.72
N PHE A 37 -5.43 3.67 -10.02
CA PHE A 37 -5.16 4.93 -10.69
C PHE A 37 -6.38 5.84 -10.74
N LEU A 38 -7.57 5.30 -10.98
CA LEU A 38 -8.82 6.07 -10.99
C LEU A 38 -9.20 6.61 -9.61
N ILE A 39 -8.91 5.87 -8.54
CA ILE A 39 -9.26 6.28 -7.16
C ILE A 39 -8.21 7.25 -6.56
N ALA A 40 -6.97 7.21 -7.03
CA ALA A 40 -5.85 7.99 -6.49
C ALA A 40 -6.11 9.52 -6.47
N PRO A 41 -6.66 10.16 -7.51
CA PRO A 41 -6.92 11.60 -7.51
C PRO A 41 -7.95 12.04 -6.46
N PHE A 42 -8.87 11.15 -6.07
CA PHE A 42 -9.96 11.47 -5.16
C PHE A 42 -9.62 11.16 -3.70
N ARG A 43 -9.02 9.99 -3.44
CA ARG A 43 -8.73 9.52 -2.07
C ARG A 43 -7.26 9.21 -1.79
N GLY A 44 -6.35 9.52 -2.71
CA GLY A 44 -4.92 9.23 -2.60
C GLY A 44 -4.62 7.78 -2.24
N ARG A 45 -3.71 7.55 -1.29
CA ARG A 45 -3.30 6.22 -0.82
C ARG A 45 -4.36 5.39 -0.06
N TRP A 46 -5.63 5.77 -0.07
CA TRP A 46 -6.71 5.06 0.63
C TRP A 46 -6.87 3.59 0.17
N PHE A 47 -6.66 3.30 -1.12
CA PHE A 47 -6.71 1.94 -1.67
C PHE A 47 -5.71 1.01 -0.97
N CYS A 48 -4.48 1.48 -0.75
CA CYS A 48 -3.41 0.71 -0.09
C CYS A 48 -3.79 0.27 1.34
N GLY A 49 -4.60 1.07 2.04
CA GLY A 49 -5.07 0.79 3.38
C GLY A 49 -6.33 -0.07 3.47
N ASN A 50 -7.21 0.00 2.47
CA ASN A 50 -8.58 -0.54 2.58
C ASN A 50 -8.95 -1.62 1.55
N LEU A 51 -8.30 -1.66 0.38
CA LEU A 51 -8.68 -2.59 -0.70
C LEU A 51 -7.51 -3.39 -1.26
N CYS A 52 -6.26 -2.99 -0.99
CA CYS A 52 -5.09 -3.65 -1.52
C CYS A 52 -5.00 -5.13 -1.06
N PRO A 53 -5.15 -6.10 -1.99
CA PRO A 53 -5.14 -7.52 -1.67
C PRO A 53 -3.82 -7.94 -1.01
N ARG A 54 -2.69 -7.48 -1.57
CA ARG A 54 -1.34 -7.78 -1.04
C ARG A 54 -1.13 -7.18 0.34
N GLY A 55 -1.62 -5.96 0.54
CA GLY A 55 -1.54 -5.29 1.83
C GLY A 55 -2.27 -6.04 2.93
N SER A 56 -3.48 -6.52 2.63
CA SER A 56 -4.27 -7.31 3.56
C SER A 56 -3.62 -8.65 3.89
N PHE A 57 -3.08 -9.33 2.88
CA PHE A 57 -2.34 -10.58 3.07
C PHE A 57 -1.18 -10.42 4.06
N MET A 58 -0.38 -9.34 3.92
CA MET A 58 0.74 -9.08 4.82
C MET A 58 0.28 -8.71 6.24
N ASP A 59 -0.80 -7.95 6.40
CA ASP A 59 -1.30 -7.61 7.74
C ASP A 59 -1.87 -8.82 8.49
N PHE A 60 -2.60 -9.71 7.81
CA PHE A 60 -3.27 -10.85 8.47
C PHE A 60 -2.34 -12.04 8.68
N TRP A 61 -1.54 -12.40 7.68
CA TRP A 61 -0.67 -13.58 7.73
C TRP A 61 0.69 -13.22 8.31
N VAL A 62 1.39 -12.27 7.70
CA VAL A 62 2.74 -11.88 8.13
C VAL A 62 2.72 -11.07 9.43
N GLY A 63 1.65 -10.31 9.71
CA GLY A 63 1.49 -9.58 10.96
C GLY A 63 1.47 -10.45 12.23
N ARG A 64 1.18 -11.76 12.11
CA ARG A 64 1.26 -12.73 13.22
C ARG A 64 2.70 -13.17 13.53
N ILE A 65 3.56 -13.20 12.52
CA ILE A 65 4.93 -13.76 12.59
C ILE A 65 5.98 -12.64 12.66
N SER A 66 5.66 -11.44 12.18
CA SER A 66 6.58 -10.31 12.08
C SER A 66 7.11 -9.86 13.44
N GLY A 67 8.41 -9.54 13.48
CA GLY A 67 9.09 -8.99 14.66
C GLY A 67 8.65 -7.57 15.07
N LYS A 68 7.71 -6.95 14.33
CA LYS A 68 7.14 -5.61 14.60
C LYS A 68 8.20 -4.53 14.86
N LYS A 69 9.32 -4.58 14.13
CA LYS A 69 10.38 -3.58 14.23
C LYS A 69 9.91 -2.27 13.56
N LYS A 70 10.40 -1.13 14.05
CA LYS A 70 10.13 0.17 13.41
C LYS A 70 10.78 0.18 12.02
N ILE A 71 10.05 0.66 11.02
CA ILE A 71 10.57 0.80 9.67
C ILE A 71 11.67 1.88 9.67
N PRO A 72 12.90 1.58 9.25
CA PRO A 72 14.00 2.54 9.27
C PRO A 72 13.71 3.72 8.34
N LYS A 73 14.10 4.93 8.77
CA LYS A 73 13.84 6.19 8.02
C LYS A 73 14.44 6.16 6.61
N PHE A 74 15.56 5.46 6.43
CA PHE A 74 16.22 5.28 5.12
C PHE A 74 15.27 4.66 4.08
N LEU A 75 14.51 3.62 4.43
CA LEU A 75 13.55 2.95 3.52
C LEU A 75 12.33 3.82 3.13
N LYS A 76 12.08 4.91 3.86
CA LYS A 76 11.04 5.89 3.53
C LYS A 76 11.58 7.06 2.71
N SER A 77 12.90 7.18 2.59
CA SER A 77 13.54 8.28 1.89
C SER A 77 13.23 8.23 0.39
N TYR A 78 12.97 9.41 -0.18
CA TYR A 78 12.74 9.58 -1.61
C TYR A 78 13.94 9.08 -2.44
N TRP A 79 15.14 9.18 -1.87
CA TRP A 79 16.40 8.71 -2.46
C TRP A 79 16.46 7.22 -2.77
N ILE A 80 15.77 6.36 -2.02
CA ILE A 80 15.70 4.91 -2.34
C ILE A 80 14.46 4.62 -3.18
N ARG A 81 13.36 5.31 -2.85
CA ARG A 81 12.06 5.06 -3.46
C ARG A 81 12.07 5.34 -4.97
N VAL A 82 12.72 6.41 -5.41
CA VAL A 82 12.81 6.80 -6.83
C VAL A 82 13.67 5.84 -7.66
N PRO A 83 14.94 5.53 -7.31
CA PRO A 83 15.73 4.60 -8.12
C PRO A 83 15.13 3.20 -8.13
N LEU A 84 14.54 2.73 -7.03
CA LEU A 84 13.84 1.44 -7.02
C LEU A 84 12.61 1.45 -7.94
N PHE A 85 11.83 2.54 -7.94
CA PHE A 85 10.72 2.72 -8.87
C PHE A 85 11.19 2.66 -10.33
N MET A 86 12.24 3.41 -10.66
CA MET A 86 12.83 3.45 -12.00
C MET A 86 13.35 2.07 -12.41
N LEU A 87 14.09 1.38 -11.53
CA LEU A 87 14.60 0.04 -11.79
C LEU A 87 13.47 -0.96 -12.08
N MET A 88 12.37 -0.91 -11.30
CA MET A 88 11.22 -1.79 -11.53
C MET A 88 10.49 -1.47 -12.83
N MET A 89 10.34 -0.20 -13.20
CA MET A 89 9.73 0.22 -14.47
C MET A 89 10.59 -0.17 -15.67
N VAL A 90 11.91 0.02 -15.60
CA VAL A 90 12.85 -0.39 -16.64
C VAL A 90 12.84 -1.91 -16.81
N PHE A 91 12.86 -2.67 -15.71
CA PHE A 91 12.79 -4.12 -15.77
C PHE A 91 11.47 -4.61 -16.39
N MET A 92 10.34 -3.98 -16.04
CA MET A 92 9.04 -4.27 -16.65
C MET A 92 9.03 -3.94 -18.15
N GLY A 93 9.53 -2.77 -18.53
CA GLY A 93 9.62 -2.33 -19.93
C GLY A 93 10.51 -3.27 -20.75
N TYR A 94 11.66 -3.67 -20.21
CA TYR A 94 12.57 -4.61 -20.84
C TYR A 94 11.91 -5.98 -21.08
N ARG A 95 11.21 -6.52 -20.08
CA ARG A 95 10.47 -7.79 -20.21
C ARG A 95 9.35 -7.70 -21.26
N LEU A 96 8.68 -6.54 -21.36
CA LEU A 96 7.64 -6.32 -22.35
C LEU A 96 8.20 -6.18 -23.78
N MET A 97 9.33 -5.50 -23.95
CA MET A 97 10.01 -5.36 -25.25
C MET A 97 10.52 -6.69 -25.80
N ASN A 98 11.00 -7.59 -24.94
CA ASN A 98 11.41 -8.94 -25.33
C ASN A 98 10.22 -9.90 -25.55
N THR A 99 9.00 -9.47 -25.28
CA THR A 99 7.79 -10.26 -25.49
C THR A 99 7.19 -9.88 -26.85
N HIS A 100 7.27 -10.77 -27.84
CA HIS A 100 6.77 -10.56 -29.21
C HIS A 100 5.23 -10.59 -29.32
N GLY A 101 4.52 -9.77 -28.55
CA GLY A 101 3.09 -9.48 -28.74
C GLY A 101 2.11 -10.63 -28.44
N ILE A 102 2.58 -11.80 -27.98
CA ILE A 102 1.70 -12.92 -27.62
C ILE A 102 0.99 -12.58 -26.29
N VAL A 103 -0.33 -12.46 -26.35
CA VAL A 103 -1.25 -12.16 -25.23
C VAL A 103 -0.95 -13.00 -23.97
N ASN A 104 -0.65 -14.30 -24.16
CA ASN A 104 -0.32 -15.20 -23.06
C ASN A 104 1.00 -14.86 -22.35
N GLN A 105 1.99 -14.31 -23.07
CA GLN A 105 3.28 -13.97 -22.47
C GLN A 105 3.21 -12.68 -21.65
N ILE A 106 2.38 -11.71 -22.08
CA ILE A 106 2.15 -10.48 -21.31
C ILE A 106 1.51 -10.82 -19.95
N GLY A 107 0.52 -11.72 -19.94
CA GLY A 107 -0.08 -12.24 -18.72
C GLY A 107 0.93 -12.91 -17.78
N MET A 108 1.80 -13.76 -18.32
CA MET A 108 2.86 -14.41 -17.54
C MET A 108 3.84 -13.43 -16.92
N VAL A 109 4.25 -12.37 -17.65
CA VAL A 109 5.16 -11.34 -17.11
C VAL A 109 4.53 -10.67 -15.89
N LEU A 110 3.24 -10.29 -15.96
CA LEU A 110 2.53 -9.67 -14.85
C LEU A 110 2.44 -10.58 -13.63
N VAL A 111 2.10 -11.86 -13.83
CA VAL A 111 2.01 -12.85 -12.74
C VAL A 111 3.37 -13.07 -12.08
N ILE A 112 4.44 -13.25 -12.87
CA ILE A 112 5.81 -13.45 -12.35
C ILE A 112 6.29 -12.22 -11.58
N MET A 113 6.00 -11.00 -12.05
CA MET A 113 6.34 -9.77 -11.31
C MET A 113 5.55 -9.67 -10.00
N CYS A 114 4.28 -10.06 -10.00
CA CYS A 114 3.47 -10.06 -8.79
C CYS A 114 3.93 -11.10 -7.77
N LEU A 115 4.33 -12.28 -8.24
CA LEU A 115 4.93 -13.33 -7.41
C LEU A 115 6.26 -12.89 -6.80
N THR A 116 7.20 -12.41 -7.62
CA THR A 116 8.52 -11.98 -7.15
C THR A 116 8.42 -10.81 -6.16
N THR A 117 7.61 -9.80 -6.46
CA THR A 117 7.39 -8.67 -5.54
C THR A 117 6.65 -9.07 -4.27
N SER A 118 5.74 -10.04 -4.33
CA SER A 118 5.07 -10.57 -3.14
C SER A 118 6.02 -11.38 -2.27
N ALA A 119 6.90 -12.19 -2.87
CA ALA A 119 7.93 -12.92 -2.13
C ALA A 119 8.87 -11.96 -1.39
N ILE A 120 9.37 -10.91 -2.06
CA ILE A 120 10.20 -9.88 -1.43
C ILE A 120 9.42 -9.17 -0.30
N ALA A 121 8.14 -8.87 -0.53
CA ALA A 121 7.29 -8.25 0.47
C ALA A 121 7.09 -9.15 1.71
N VAL A 122 7.01 -10.48 1.54
CA VAL A 122 6.92 -11.43 2.68
C VAL A 122 8.22 -11.41 3.47
N VAL A 123 9.37 -11.52 2.80
CA VAL A 123 10.69 -11.51 3.46
C VAL A 123 10.89 -10.23 4.28
N LEU A 124 10.60 -9.07 3.70
CA LEU A 124 10.69 -7.78 4.40
C LEU A 124 9.60 -7.62 5.48
N GLY A 125 8.43 -8.20 5.23
CA GLY A 125 7.31 -8.23 6.16
C GLY A 125 7.64 -8.95 7.45
N VAL A 126 8.26 -10.13 7.35
CA VAL A 126 8.66 -10.98 8.46
C VAL A 126 9.83 -10.34 9.24
N THR A 127 10.85 -9.86 8.53
CA THR A 127 12.09 -9.34 9.14
C THR A 127 11.92 -7.98 9.82
N ILE A 128 11.12 -7.09 9.25
CA ILE A 128 10.95 -5.70 9.72
C ILE A 128 9.51 -5.47 10.18
N ALA A 129 8.60 -5.27 9.24
CA ALA A 129 7.21 -4.93 9.50
C ALA A 129 6.32 -5.31 8.30
N PRO A 130 5.07 -5.74 8.51
CA PRO A 130 4.20 -6.27 7.45
C PRO A 130 3.95 -5.28 6.30
N ARG A 131 4.03 -3.97 6.55
CA ARG A 131 3.86 -2.91 5.53
C ARG A 131 5.15 -2.30 5.01
N THR A 132 6.30 -2.94 5.23
CA THR A 132 7.60 -2.43 4.76
C THR A 132 7.62 -2.28 3.24
N TRP A 133 7.12 -3.27 2.50
CA TRP A 133 7.01 -3.15 1.04
C TRP A 133 6.14 -1.97 0.60
N CYS A 134 5.08 -1.64 1.34
CA CYS A 134 4.20 -0.53 1.00
C CYS A 134 4.90 0.84 1.05
N THR A 135 6.05 0.96 1.73
CA THR A 135 6.81 2.22 1.78
C THR A 135 7.59 2.52 0.51
N PHE A 136 7.88 1.55 -0.34
CA PHE A 136 8.60 1.78 -1.59
C PHE A 136 7.90 1.15 -2.80
N CYS A 137 6.72 0.57 -2.59
CA CYS A 137 5.85 0.05 -3.64
C CYS A 137 5.64 1.11 -4.74
N PRO A 138 5.88 0.77 -6.02
CA PRO A 138 5.81 1.73 -7.11
C PRO A 138 4.41 2.37 -7.23
N MET A 139 3.36 1.55 -7.15
CA MET A 139 1.97 2.01 -7.14
C MET A 139 1.66 2.89 -5.93
N GLY A 140 2.21 2.54 -4.76
CA GLY A 140 2.06 3.36 -3.56
C GLY A 140 2.70 4.74 -3.77
N THR A 141 3.92 4.80 -4.29
CA THR A 141 4.62 6.05 -4.61
C THR A 141 3.83 6.93 -5.56
N LEU A 142 3.33 6.36 -6.65
CA LEU A 142 2.47 7.07 -7.60
C LEU A 142 1.22 7.65 -6.94
N GLN A 143 0.51 6.85 -6.13
CA GLN A 143 -0.66 7.34 -5.37
C GLN A 143 -0.31 8.40 -4.33
N SER A 144 0.91 8.37 -3.80
CA SER A 144 1.42 9.37 -2.87
C SER A 144 1.59 10.72 -3.54
N ILE A 145 2.03 10.73 -4.80
CA ILE A 145 2.33 11.91 -5.61
C ILE A 145 1.04 12.46 -6.23
N VAL A 146 0.22 11.60 -6.83
CA VAL A 146 -1.07 12.00 -7.44
C VAL A 146 -2.09 12.43 -6.38
N GLY A 147 -2.06 11.79 -5.22
CA GLY A 147 -3.02 12.00 -4.13
C GLY A 147 -2.56 12.94 -3.02
N VAL A 148 -1.54 13.76 -3.24
CA VAL A 148 -1.05 14.75 -2.25
C VAL A 148 -2.22 15.66 -1.83
N ASN A 149 -2.35 15.93 -0.53
CA ASN A 149 -3.39 16.79 0.07
C ASN A 149 -4.85 16.29 -0.05
N LYS A 150 -5.11 15.10 -0.61
CA LYS A 150 -6.47 14.56 -0.70
C LYS A 150 -6.83 13.79 0.57
N TYR A 151 -7.99 14.04 1.16
CA TYR A 151 -8.47 13.31 2.35
C TYR A 151 -7.41 13.16 3.48
N PRO A 152 -6.79 14.27 3.93
CA PRO A 152 -5.74 14.23 4.94
C PRO A 152 -6.30 13.86 6.32
N LEU A 153 -5.44 13.31 7.17
CA LEU A 153 -5.71 13.10 8.59
C LEU A 153 -5.53 14.44 9.32
N LEU A 154 -6.54 14.85 10.05
CA LEU A 154 -6.52 16.05 10.89
C LEU A 154 -6.36 15.62 12.36
N VAL A 155 -5.55 16.38 13.09
CA VAL A 155 -5.34 16.22 14.52
C VAL A 155 -5.85 17.49 15.20
N ASP A 156 -6.83 17.33 16.08
CA ASP A 156 -7.32 18.38 16.95
C ASP A 156 -6.35 18.52 18.13
N ILE A 157 -5.53 19.57 18.12
CA ILE A 157 -4.45 19.77 19.11
C ILE A 157 -5.04 20.01 20.51
N GLU A 158 -6.22 20.62 20.59
CA GLU A 158 -6.88 20.95 21.87
C GLU A 158 -7.37 19.69 22.57
N LYS A 159 -7.89 18.72 21.81
CA LYS A 159 -8.33 17.42 22.36
C LYS A 159 -7.20 16.41 22.53
N CYS A 160 -6.06 16.63 21.88
CA CYS A 160 -4.97 15.67 21.85
C CYS A 160 -4.14 15.69 23.14
N ILE A 161 -4.22 14.61 23.92
CA ILE A 161 -3.43 14.41 25.14
C ILE A 161 -2.03 13.81 24.89
N LYS A 162 -1.52 13.84 23.65
CA LYS A 162 -0.19 13.34 23.25
C LYS A 162 0.16 11.93 23.79
N CYS A 163 -0.82 11.02 23.84
CA CYS A 163 -0.62 9.67 24.41
C CYS A 163 0.17 8.68 23.53
N HIS A 164 0.57 9.06 22.32
CA HIS A 164 1.28 8.25 21.31
C HIS A 164 0.65 6.90 20.92
N LYS A 165 -0.60 6.60 21.35
CA LYS A 165 -1.31 5.36 20.97
C LYS A 165 -1.54 5.25 19.46
N CYS A 166 -1.81 6.38 18.80
CA CYS A 166 -2.01 6.46 17.36
C CYS A 166 -0.78 6.02 16.55
N GLU A 167 0.44 6.34 17.03
CA GLU A 167 1.69 5.96 16.39
C GLU A 167 1.99 4.48 16.53
N LYS A 168 1.65 3.90 17.70
CA LYS A 168 1.83 2.46 17.98
C LYS A 168 0.94 1.58 17.10
N VAL A 169 -0.30 2.01 16.82
CA VAL A 169 -1.23 1.26 15.96
C VAL A 169 -1.04 1.53 14.45
N CYS A 170 -0.25 2.55 14.10
CA CYS A 170 -0.03 2.93 12.71
C CYS A 170 0.81 1.87 11.98
N PRO A 171 0.25 1.17 10.97
CA PRO A 171 0.99 0.11 10.28
C PRO A 171 2.18 0.62 9.46
N MET A 172 2.16 1.92 9.13
CA MET A 172 3.24 2.61 8.42
C MET A 172 4.27 3.23 9.38
N HIS A 173 4.07 3.10 10.71
CA HIS A 173 4.93 3.68 11.75
C HIS A 173 5.24 5.17 11.48
N LEU A 174 4.20 5.96 11.22
CA LEU A 174 4.30 7.41 10.98
C LEU A 174 4.24 8.16 12.30
N ASN A 175 4.98 9.25 12.41
CA ASN A 175 4.88 10.20 13.52
C ASN A 175 3.69 11.14 13.23
N ILE A 176 2.56 10.89 13.88
CA ILE A 176 1.28 11.58 13.60
C ILE A 176 1.25 12.94 14.30
N LEU A 177 1.94 13.08 15.42
CA LEU A 177 1.94 14.30 16.23
C LEU A 177 2.87 15.37 15.65
N GLU A 178 3.99 14.98 15.03
CA GLU A 178 4.92 15.90 14.39
C GLU A 178 4.51 16.27 12.95
N ILE A 179 3.94 15.31 12.21
CA ILE A 179 3.65 15.48 10.79
C ILE A 179 2.17 15.17 10.54
N THR A 180 1.33 16.18 10.74
CA THR A 180 -0.12 16.14 10.47
C THR A 180 -0.42 15.81 9.00
N HIS A 181 0.43 16.25 8.08
CA HIS A 181 0.29 15.97 6.66
C HIS A 181 1.41 15.09 6.11
N ASN A 182 1.28 13.77 6.31
CA ASN A 182 2.24 12.82 5.77
C ASN A 182 1.70 12.15 4.49
N PRO A 183 2.36 12.34 3.33
CA PRO A 183 1.93 11.71 2.08
C PRO A 183 2.00 10.18 2.15
N ASP A 184 2.75 9.61 3.11
CA ASP A 184 2.81 8.17 3.33
C ASP A 184 1.59 7.56 4.05
N CYS A 185 0.66 8.38 4.53
CA CYS A 185 -0.54 7.89 5.19
C CYS A 185 -1.46 7.13 4.23
N ILE A 186 -1.68 5.84 4.52
CA ILE A 186 -2.57 4.95 3.74
C ILE A 186 -4.06 5.11 4.10
N LYS A 187 -4.40 6.05 5.00
CA LYS A 187 -5.78 6.41 5.36
C LYS A 187 -6.63 5.19 5.78
N CYS A 188 -6.05 4.31 6.60
CA CYS A 188 -6.71 3.09 7.11
C CYS A 188 -7.65 3.34 8.30
N GLY A 189 -7.53 4.48 8.99
CA GLY A 189 -8.40 4.87 10.10
C GLY A 189 -8.08 4.22 11.47
N ARG A 190 -7.09 3.32 11.56
CA ARG A 190 -6.72 2.66 12.83
C ARG A 190 -6.38 3.63 13.97
N CYS A 191 -5.82 4.79 13.64
CA CYS A 191 -5.48 5.81 14.62
C CYS A 191 -6.71 6.49 15.21
N ILE A 192 -7.80 6.61 14.44
CA ILE A 192 -9.09 7.17 14.88
C ILE A 192 -9.74 6.18 15.84
N ASP A 193 -9.82 4.90 15.45
CA ASP A 193 -10.49 3.84 16.23
C ASP A 193 -9.90 3.62 17.65
N VAL A 194 -8.63 3.98 17.87
CA VAL A 194 -7.92 3.78 19.15
C VAL A 194 -7.80 5.08 19.96
N CYS A 195 -8.24 6.22 19.42
CA CYS A 195 -8.11 7.51 20.09
C CYS A 195 -9.08 7.61 21.29
N PRO A 196 -8.60 7.81 22.53
CA PRO A 196 -9.50 7.89 23.70
C PRO A 196 -10.25 9.22 23.83
N LYS A 197 -9.90 10.22 23.00
CA LYS A 197 -10.44 11.59 23.05
C LYS A 197 -11.02 12.04 21.70
N ASP A 198 -11.14 11.11 20.75
CA ASP A 198 -11.64 11.38 19.39
C ASP A 198 -11.00 12.61 18.72
N ALA A 199 -9.71 12.84 19.01
CA ALA A 199 -8.95 13.99 18.51
C ALA A 199 -8.51 13.85 17.05
N LEU A 200 -8.86 12.75 16.38
CA LEU A 200 -8.38 12.39 15.04
C LEU A 200 -9.56 12.24 14.09
N SER A 201 -9.52 12.92 12.95
CA SER A 201 -10.57 12.80 11.93
C SER A 201 -10.00 12.93 10.51
N PHE A 202 -10.70 12.39 9.51
CA PHE A 202 -10.36 12.68 8.11
C PHE A 202 -11.17 13.88 7.62
N LYS A 203 -10.51 14.84 6.97
CA LYS A 203 -11.22 15.94 6.30
C LYS A 203 -12.08 15.35 5.19
N LYS A 204 -13.41 15.38 5.32
CA LYS A 204 -14.30 15.10 4.18
C LYS A 204 -13.91 16.07 3.07
N SER A 205 -13.57 15.55 1.90
CA SER A 205 -13.39 16.38 0.70
C SER A 205 -14.69 17.15 0.53
N SER A 206 -14.68 18.44 0.83
CA SER A 206 -15.78 19.35 0.57
C SER A 206 -16.10 19.22 -0.92
N ARG A 207 -17.25 18.63 -1.22
CA ARG A 207 -17.92 18.79 -2.50
C ARG A 207 -18.18 20.29 -2.58
N SER A 208 -17.55 20.99 -3.52
CA SER A 208 -17.98 22.34 -3.83
C SER A 208 -19.45 22.23 -4.24
N SER A 209 -20.29 22.97 -3.53
CA SER A 209 -21.63 23.32 -3.98
C SER A 209 -21.60 23.93 -5.38
#